data_AF-A0A377NGJ4-F1
#
_entry.id   AF-A0A377NGJ4-F1
#
_cell.length_a   1.000
_cell.length_b   1.000
_cell.length_c   1.000
_cell.angle_alpha   90.00
_cell.angle_beta   90.00
_cell.angle_gamma   90.00
#
_symmetry.space_group_name_H-M   'P 1'
#
loop_
_entity.id
_entity.type
_entity.pdbx_description
1 polymer ?
#
loop_
_entity_poly.entity_id
_entity_poly.type
_entity_poly.pdbx_seq_one_letter_code
_entity_poly.pdbx_strand_id
1 'polypeptide(L)'
;MCPIFWSTTALLIKSPNGKSYSERLDKVRSEKELSAIFDDFISMVPMGQKLFGNLNPVHTGGPMQVSIAFAEAHAKGYPYPIDGTIRHEVFSRRGGIYFGTLHLLGYPANYSQMLYRFADFNAGWYASRNAAFQSAVSRTSGIPLALDGDVINYGTDKPGSTELAVRVLGKRLGMSNSAIRRALEKGDLPEFEQTSLYKQVFALADKTVGKRLPREMLPGIQLESPKITRKLTTAWFAKRGR
;
A
#
# COMPACT_ATOMS: atom_id res chain seq x y z
N MET A 1 11.24 -18.39 -8.93
CA MET A 1 12.59 -17.97 -8.46
C MET A 1 12.49 -16.52 -8.02
N CYS A 2 12.47 -16.26 -6.71
CA CYS A 2 12.75 -14.90 -6.23
C CYS A 2 14.26 -14.67 -6.39
N PRO A 3 14.70 -13.51 -6.89
CA PRO A 3 16.13 -13.20 -6.95
C PRO A 3 16.61 -12.94 -5.52
N ILE A 4 17.30 -13.91 -4.94
CA ILE A 4 17.94 -13.78 -3.63
C ILE A 4 19.27 -13.05 -3.85
N PHE A 5 19.37 -11.82 -3.34
CA PHE A 5 20.60 -11.02 -3.41
C PHE A 5 21.60 -11.45 -2.32
N TRP A 6 21.93 -12.75 -2.27
CA TRP A 6 22.96 -13.26 -1.36
C TRP A 6 24.12 -13.77 -2.20
N SER A 7 25.34 -13.38 -1.83
CA SER A 7 26.53 -14.04 -2.38
C SER A 7 26.48 -15.52 -2.02
N THR A 8 26.83 -16.41 -2.96
CA THR A 8 26.89 -17.86 -2.76
C THR A 8 27.69 -18.26 -1.52
N THR A 9 28.69 -17.44 -1.14
CA THR A 9 29.50 -17.61 0.08
C THR A 9 28.71 -17.34 1.36
N ALA A 10 27.82 -16.34 1.37
CA ALA A 10 27.02 -16.00 2.54
C ALA A 10 25.98 -17.09 2.87
N LEU A 11 25.49 -17.80 1.85
CA LEU A 11 24.55 -18.91 1.99
C LEU A 11 25.17 -20.16 2.66
N LEU A 12 26.50 -20.27 2.67
CA LEU A 12 27.23 -21.38 3.30
C LEU A 12 27.45 -21.19 4.81
N ILE A 13 27.25 -19.97 5.33
CA ILE A 13 27.38 -19.66 6.76
C ILE A 13 26.41 -20.55 7.56
N LYS A 14 26.92 -21.17 8.63
CA LYS A 14 26.08 -21.94 9.56
C LYS A 14 25.24 -20.99 10.40
N SER A 15 23.94 -21.23 10.40
CA SER A 15 23.00 -20.53 11.25
C SER A 15 23.03 -21.08 12.70
N PRO A 16 22.36 -20.45 13.67
CA PRO A 16 22.38 -20.89 15.08
C PRO A 16 21.91 -22.34 15.32
N ASN A 17 21.17 -22.93 14.39
CA ASN A 17 20.72 -24.32 14.46
C ASN A 17 21.69 -25.34 13.82
N GLY A 18 22.90 -24.92 13.44
CA GLY A 18 23.96 -25.76 12.87
C GLY A 18 23.80 -26.11 11.38
N LYS A 19 22.69 -25.73 10.74
CA LYS A 19 22.50 -25.85 9.28
C LYS A 19 22.94 -24.58 8.56
N SER A 20 23.44 -24.72 7.34
CA SER A 20 23.73 -23.54 6.50
C SER A 20 22.44 -22.86 6.07
N TYR A 21 22.50 -21.58 5.71
CA TYR A 21 21.33 -20.89 5.19
C TYR A 21 20.84 -21.47 3.87
N SER A 22 21.72 -22.00 3.01
CA SER A 22 21.32 -22.76 1.81
C SER A 22 20.45 -23.97 2.16
N GLU A 23 20.90 -24.81 3.10
CA GLU A 23 20.17 -26.01 3.55
C GLU A 23 18.80 -25.66 4.15
N ARG A 24 18.69 -24.49 4.79
CA ARG A 24 17.43 -23.99 5.34
C ARG A 24 16.50 -23.50 4.23
N LEU A 25 17.01 -22.73 3.28
CA LEU A 25 16.25 -22.20 2.13
C LEU A 25 15.71 -23.31 1.23
N ASP A 26 16.48 -24.37 0.99
CA ASP A 26 16.04 -25.53 0.19
C ASP A 26 14.85 -26.28 0.79
N LYS A 27 14.61 -26.10 2.09
CA LYS A 27 13.54 -26.77 2.85
C LYS A 27 12.36 -25.86 3.16
N VAL A 28 12.42 -24.58 2.80
CA VAL A 28 11.34 -23.61 3.04
C VAL A 28 10.07 -24.05 2.34
N ARG A 29 8.97 -24.08 3.11
CA ARG A 29 7.64 -24.42 2.61
C ARG A 29 6.63 -23.29 2.78
N SER A 30 6.98 -22.24 3.53
CA SER A 30 6.09 -21.12 3.81
C SER A 30 6.80 -19.76 3.85
N GLU A 31 6.04 -18.69 3.62
CA GLU A 31 6.51 -17.30 3.78
C GLU A 31 7.00 -17.01 5.21
N LYS A 32 6.36 -17.63 6.22
CA LYS A 32 6.78 -17.51 7.62
C LYS A 32 8.19 -18.06 7.83
N GLU A 33 8.46 -19.26 7.32
CA GLU A 33 9.79 -19.88 7.40
C GLU A 33 10.83 -19.07 6.63
N LEU A 34 10.48 -18.58 5.43
CA LEU A 34 11.36 -17.71 4.64
C LEU A 34 11.70 -16.44 5.42
N SER A 35 10.71 -15.76 5.98
CA SER A 35 10.91 -14.54 6.78
C SER A 35 11.82 -14.82 7.97
N ALA A 36 11.60 -15.91 8.71
CA ALA A 36 12.42 -16.25 9.87
C ALA A 36 13.88 -16.56 9.50
N ILE A 37 14.13 -17.19 8.35
CA ILE A 37 15.49 -17.43 7.84
C ILE A 37 16.20 -16.11 7.53
N PHE A 38 15.50 -15.15 6.91
CA PHE A 38 16.05 -13.83 6.64
C PHE A 38 16.31 -13.04 7.93
N ASP A 39 15.38 -13.07 8.88
CA ASP A 39 15.52 -12.38 10.17
C ASP A 39 16.70 -12.95 10.98
N ASP A 40 16.86 -14.28 11.01
CA ASP A 40 18.03 -14.93 11.63
C ASP A 40 19.33 -14.47 10.97
N PHE A 41 19.37 -14.46 9.64
CA PHE A 41 20.56 -14.10 8.87
C PHE A 41 20.98 -12.65 9.14
N ILE A 42 20.04 -11.73 9.06
CA ILE A 42 20.25 -10.30 9.29
C ILE A 42 20.69 -10.05 10.74
N SER A 43 20.20 -10.83 11.70
CA SER A 43 20.54 -10.70 13.12
C SER A 43 21.97 -11.16 13.46
N MET A 44 22.67 -11.87 12.56
CA MET A 44 24.07 -12.24 12.77
C MET A 44 25.02 -11.05 12.70
N VAL A 45 24.61 -9.97 12.04
CA VAL A 45 25.40 -8.74 11.91
C VAL A 45 24.96 -7.76 12.98
N PRO A 46 25.88 -7.15 13.76
CA PRO A 46 25.53 -6.07 14.68
C PRO A 46 24.77 -4.95 13.96
N MET A 47 23.68 -4.47 14.55
CA MET A 47 22.75 -3.52 13.93
C MET A 47 22.12 -3.99 12.61
N GLY A 48 22.27 -5.26 12.25
CA GLY A 48 21.80 -5.80 10.97
C GLY A 48 20.30 -5.61 10.77
N GLN A 49 19.49 -5.81 11.81
CA GLN A 49 18.03 -5.57 11.73
C GLN A 49 17.70 -4.13 11.34
N LYS A 50 18.45 -3.15 11.88
CA LYS A 50 18.27 -1.74 11.58
C LYS A 50 18.74 -1.37 10.17
N LEU A 51 19.82 -2.01 9.69
CA LEU A 51 20.45 -1.70 8.41
C LEU A 51 19.84 -2.46 7.23
N PHE A 52 19.38 -3.69 7.45
CA PHE A 52 19.04 -4.66 6.42
C PHE A 52 17.67 -5.31 6.60
N GLY A 53 16.89 -4.99 7.64
CA GLY A 53 15.54 -5.56 7.86
C GLY A 53 14.59 -5.36 6.66
N ASN A 54 14.75 -4.24 5.93
CA ASN A 54 14.00 -3.94 4.71
C ASN A 54 14.35 -4.84 3.52
N LEU A 55 15.44 -5.63 3.59
CA LEU A 55 15.84 -6.59 2.56
C LEU A 55 15.15 -7.95 2.70
N ASN A 56 14.37 -8.16 3.78
CA ASN A 56 13.55 -9.35 3.91
C ASN A 56 12.50 -9.35 2.76
N PRO A 57 12.50 -10.35 1.87
CA PRO A 57 11.65 -10.35 0.68
C PRO A 57 10.17 -10.61 1.00
N VAL A 58 9.87 -11.02 2.23
CA VAL A 58 8.50 -11.22 2.69
C VAL A 58 7.99 -9.92 3.28
N HIS A 59 7.06 -9.28 2.58
CA HIS A 59 6.49 -7.98 2.98
C HIS A 59 5.05 -8.09 3.49
N THR A 60 4.39 -9.22 3.28
CA THR A 60 3.05 -9.53 3.79
C THR A 60 3.05 -10.83 4.58
N GLY A 61 2.07 -11.02 5.46
CA GLY A 61 1.95 -12.27 6.20
C GLY A 61 0.60 -12.51 6.86
N GLY A 62 0.45 -13.72 7.40
CA GLY A 62 -0.72 -14.13 8.16
C GLY A 62 -1.96 -14.45 7.31
N PRO A 63 -3.07 -14.84 7.96
CA PRO A 63 -4.30 -15.29 7.30
C PRO A 63 -4.97 -14.22 6.43
N MET A 64 -4.69 -12.94 6.67
CA MET A 64 -5.23 -11.81 5.90
C MET A 64 -4.19 -11.15 4.98
N GLN A 65 -3.00 -11.75 4.82
CA GLN A 65 -1.93 -11.22 3.94
C GLN A 65 -1.64 -9.73 4.20
N VAL A 66 -1.42 -9.38 5.47
CA VAL A 66 -1.25 -8.00 5.93
C VAL A 66 0.17 -7.52 5.65
N SER A 67 0.33 -6.29 5.15
CA SER A 67 1.62 -5.63 5.03
C SER A 67 2.31 -5.49 6.38
N ILE A 68 3.57 -5.92 6.47
CA ILE A 68 4.37 -5.84 7.68
C ILE A 68 4.66 -4.39 8.04
N ALA A 69 4.96 -3.55 7.04
CA ALA A 69 5.17 -2.12 7.23
C ALA A 69 3.90 -1.44 7.77
N PHE A 70 2.72 -1.85 7.28
CA PHE A 70 1.45 -1.36 7.82
C PHE A 70 1.29 -1.76 9.29
N ALA A 71 1.53 -3.02 9.63
CA ALA A 71 1.41 -3.51 11.01
C ALA A 71 2.38 -2.80 11.96
N GLU A 72 3.63 -2.59 11.53
CA GLU A 72 4.65 -1.86 12.30
C GLU A 72 4.23 -0.40 12.55
N ALA A 73 3.73 0.29 11.52
CA ALA A 73 3.24 1.67 11.64
C ALA A 73 2.00 1.78 12.56
N HIS A 74 1.21 0.72 12.69
CA HIS A 74 -0.04 0.68 13.45
C HIS A 74 0.01 -0.22 14.69
N ALA A 75 1.21 -0.54 15.18
CA ALA A 75 1.42 -1.38 16.36
C ALA A 75 1.00 -0.69 17.67
N LYS A 76 0.95 0.65 17.68
CA LYS A 76 0.55 1.42 18.86
C LYS A 76 -0.89 1.08 19.25
N GLY A 77 -1.07 0.66 20.51
CA GLY A 77 -2.38 0.26 21.03
C GLY A 77 -2.75 -1.20 20.75
N TYR A 78 -1.83 -2.00 20.19
CA TYR A 78 -2.03 -3.45 20.11
C TYR A 78 -2.22 -4.03 21.52
N PRO A 79 -3.33 -4.73 21.82
CA PRO A 79 -3.72 -5.03 23.19
C PRO A 79 -3.06 -6.30 23.77
N TYR A 80 -2.27 -7.02 22.96
CA TYR A 80 -1.71 -8.31 23.35
C TYR A 80 -0.19 -8.26 23.49
N PRO A 81 0.39 -9.09 24.39
CA PRO A 81 1.83 -9.27 24.45
C PRO A 81 2.38 -9.75 23.10
N ILE A 82 3.49 -9.15 22.68
CA ILE A 82 4.24 -9.50 21.48
C ILE A 82 5.44 -10.33 21.90
N ASP A 83 5.58 -11.52 21.33
CA ASP A 83 6.76 -12.37 21.48
C ASP A 83 7.70 -12.17 20.28
N GLY A 84 8.73 -11.34 20.47
CA GLY A 84 9.66 -10.93 19.43
C GLY A 84 9.24 -9.63 18.73
N THR A 85 8.96 -9.70 17.42
CA THR A 85 8.72 -8.53 16.57
C THR A 85 7.28 -8.45 16.07
N ILE A 86 6.85 -7.26 15.65
CA ILE A 86 5.54 -7.08 14.98
C ILE A 86 5.45 -7.94 13.72
N ARG A 87 6.54 -8.04 12.95
CA ARG A 87 6.69 -8.96 11.82
C ARG A 87 6.31 -10.39 12.22
N HIS A 88 6.85 -10.92 13.33
CA HIS A 88 6.50 -12.26 13.78
C HIS A 88 5.02 -12.35 14.21
N GLU A 89 4.52 -11.32 14.90
CA GLU A 89 3.13 -11.28 15.36
C GLU A 89 2.13 -11.29 14.18
N VAL A 90 2.45 -10.65 13.05
CA VAL A 90 1.61 -10.70 11.82
C VAL A 90 1.41 -12.12 11.31
N PHE A 91 2.40 -13.02 11.47
CA PHE A 91 2.26 -14.43 11.10
C PHE A 91 1.45 -15.25 12.12
N SER A 92 1.13 -14.70 13.29
CA SER A 92 0.25 -15.35 14.25
C SER A 92 -1.22 -15.22 13.79
N ARG A 93 -2.07 -16.18 14.18
CA ARG A 93 -3.52 -16.11 13.87
C ARG A 93 -4.13 -14.83 14.43
N ARG A 94 -3.75 -14.47 15.66
CA ARG A 94 -4.27 -13.31 16.37
C ARG A 94 -3.78 -12.00 15.75
N GLY A 95 -2.47 -11.87 15.52
CA GLY A 95 -1.88 -10.67 14.96
C GLY A 95 -2.35 -10.42 13.53
N GLY A 96 -2.34 -11.45 12.68
CA GLY A 96 -2.82 -11.32 11.30
C GLY A 96 -4.30 -10.92 11.21
N ILE A 97 -5.17 -11.45 12.07
CA ILE A 97 -6.58 -11.04 12.14
C ILE A 97 -6.73 -9.62 12.69
N TYR A 98 -5.98 -9.26 13.73
CA TYR A 98 -6.04 -7.92 14.31
C TYR A 98 -5.60 -6.85 13.31
N PHE A 99 -4.38 -6.97 12.76
CA PHE A 99 -3.86 -5.98 11.83
C PHE A 99 -4.62 -5.99 10.50
N GLY A 100 -5.13 -7.13 10.07
CA GLY A 100 -5.99 -7.21 8.88
C GLY A 100 -7.34 -6.53 9.09
N THR A 101 -7.96 -6.72 10.25
CA THR A 101 -9.21 -6.01 10.61
C THR A 101 -8.96 -4.51 10.75
N LEU A 102 -7.84 -4.11 11.35
CA LEU A 102 -7.43 -2.72 11.43
C LEU A 102 -7.20 -2.14 10.03
N HIS A 103 -6.52 -2.84 9.14
CA HIS A 103 -6.31 -2.38 7.76
C HIS A 103 -7.63 -2.28 6.97
N LEU A 104 -8.60 -3.15 7.21
CA LEU A 104 -9.88 -3.11 6.50
C LEU A 104 -10.85 -2.04 7.04
N LEU A 105 -10.92 -1.89 8.37
CA LEU A 105 -11.98 -1.15 9.08
C LEU A 105 -11.46 -0.04 9.99
N GLY A 106 -10.17 0.02 10.28
CA GLY A 106 -9.52 0.93 11.23
C GLY A 106 -9.35 2.37 10.75
N TYR A 107 -9.95 2.73 9.62
CA TYR A 107 -9.97 4.09 9.10
C TYR A 107 -11.40 4.52 8.76
N PRO A 108 -11.77 5.78 9.08
CA PRO A 108 -13.06 6.32 8.70
C PRO A 108 -13.13 6.43 7.18
N ALA A 109 -14.13 5.80 6.58
CA ALA A 109 -14.43 5.96 5.17
C ALA A 109 -15.92 5.78 4.96
N ASN A 110 -16.52 6.79 4.32
CA ASN A 110 -17.95 6.84 4.04
C ASN A 110 -18.23 6.34 2.62
N TYR A 111 -17.80 5.10 2.35
CA TYR A 111 -18.02 4.46 1.06
C TYR A 111 -19.43 3.88 0.98
N SER A 112 -20.06 3.97 -0.19
CA SER A 112 -21.43 3.44 -0.37
C SER A 112 -21.49 1.91 -0.32
N GLN A 113 -20.37 1.24 -0.59
CA GLN A 113 -20.26 -0.22 -0.62
C GLN A 113 -18.95 -0.69 0.01
N MET A 114 -19.01 -1.82 0.72
CA MET A 114 -17.82 -2.47 1.31
C MET A 114 -16.76 -2.82 0.25
N LEU A 115 -17.17 -2.99 -1.00
CA LEU A 115 -16.28 -3.28 -2.11
C LEU A 115 -15.10 -2.28 -2.22
N TYR A 116 -15.32 -1.00 -1.94
CA TYR A 116 -14.26 0.01 -1.97
C TYR A 116 -13.27 -0.15 -0.81
N ARG A 117 -13.71 -0.63 0.36
CA ARG A 117 -12.79 -0.99 1.46
C ARG A 117 -11.93 -2.20 1.10
N PHE A 118 -12.50 -3.20 0.40
CA PHE A 118 -11.72 -4.32 -0.11
C PHE A 118 -10.72 -3.89 -1.19
N ALA A 119 -11.08 -2.91 -2.01
CA ALA A 119 -10.14 -2.33 -2.96
C ALA A 119 -9.00 -1.58 -2.23
N ASP A 120 -9.33 -0.75 -1.24
CA ASP A 120 -8.35 -0.04 -0.40
C ASP A 120 -7.47 -1.00 0.40
N PHE A 121 -7.98 -2.15 0.84
CA PHE A 121 -7.17 -3.18 1.51
C PHE A 121 -5.99 -3.66 0.64
N ASN A 122 -6.16 -3.70 -0.68
CA ASN A 122 -5.12 -4.10 -1.62
C ASN A 122 -4.28 -2.91 -2.12
N ALA A 123 -4.88 -1.72 -2.19
CA ALA A 123 -4.32 -0.54 -2.83
C ALA A 123 -3.76 0.51 -1.85
N GLY A 124 -4.01 0.33 -0.55
CA GLY A 124 -3.76 1.34 0.49
C GLY A 124 -5.03 2.09 0.89
N TRP A 125 -5.04 2.59 2.13
CA TRP A 125 -6.14 3.39 2.66
C TRP A 125 -6.47 4.59 1.75
N TYR A 126 -7.78 4.79 1.53
CA TYR A 126 -8.35 5.84 0.69
C TYR A 126 -8.05 5.74 -0.81
N ALA A 127 -7.43 4.66 -1.29
CA ALA A 127 -7.11 4.50 -2.71
C ALA A 127 -8.36 4.63 -3.61
N SER A 128 -9.51 4.12 -3.19
CA SER A 128 -10.75 4.20 -3.98
C SER A 128 -11.29 5.63 -4.10
N ARG A 129 -11.24 6.41 -3.00
CA ARG A 129 -11.54 7.85 -3.01
C ARG A 129 -10.56 8.59 -3.92
N ASN A 130 -9.28 8.25 -3.81
CA ASN A 130 -8.22 8.93 -4.53
C ASN A 130 -8.23 8.61 -6.03
N ALA A 131 -8.57 7.37 -6.41
CA ALA A 131 -8.80 6.98 -7.80
C ALA A 131 -9.95 7.77 -8.44
N ALA A 132 -11.02 8.03 -7.68
CA ALA A 132 -12.09 8.91 -8.12
C ALA A 132 -11.63 10.37 -8.28
N PHE A 133 -10.80 10.86 -7.35
CA PHE A 133 -10.18 12.19 -7.45
C PHE A 133 -9.28 12.30 -8.69
N GLN A 134 -8.41 11.32 -8.94
CA GLN A 134 -7.59 11.24 -10.16
C GLN A 134 -8.46 11.26 -11.42
N SER A 135 -9.59 10.54 -11.43
CA SER A 135 -10.54 10.58 -12.56
C SER A 135 -11.12 11.98 -12.79
N ALA A 136 -11.50 12.69 -11.71
CA ALA A 136 -11.97 14.06 -11.79
C ALA A 136 -10.87 15.03 -12.29
N VAL A 137 -9.63 14.86 -11.84
CA VAL A 137 -8.47 15.61 -12.32
C VAL A 137 -8.22 15.36 -13.80
N SER A 138 -8.22 14.10 -14.26
CA SER A 138 -8.02 13.78 -15.68
C SER A 138 -9.08 14.41 -16.57
N ARG A 139 -10.36 14.39 -16.14
CA ARG A 139 -11.46 14.99 -16.91
C ARG A 139 -11.38 16.51 -16.99
N THR A 140 -10.86 17.16 -15.97
CA THR A 140 -10.80 18.63 -15.90
C THR A 140 -9.53 19.22 -16.49
N SER A 141 -8.42 18.50 -16.42
CA SER A 141 -7.13 18.90 -16.98
C SER A 141 -6.91 18.41 -18.41
N GLY A 142 -7.60 17.35 -18.83
CA GLY A 142 -7.37 16.67 -20.11
C GLY A 142 -6.14 15.73 -20.09
N ILE A 143 -5.47 15.59 -18.94
CA ILE A 143 -4.26 14.75 -18.79
C ILE A 143 -4.67 13.35 -18.30
N PRO A 144 -4.38 12.28 -19.05
CA PRO A 144 -4.62 10.92 -18.60
C PRO A 144 -3.80 10.59 -17.35
N LEU A 145 -4.45 10.06 -16.32
CA LEU A 145 -3.81 9.57 -15.10
C LEU A 145 -4.06 8.07 -14.93
N ALA A 146 -3.09 7.39 -14.31
CA ALA A 146 -3.36 6.11 -13.69
C ALA A 146 -4.33 6.35 -12.52
N LEU A 147 -5.41 5.58 -12.45
CA LEU A 147 -6.40 5.68 -11.40
C LEU A 147 -6.05 4.73 -10.25
N ASP A 148 -4.79 4.75 -9.81
CA ASP A 148 -4.20 3.82 -8.83
C ASP A 148 -4.44 4.24 -7.37
N GLY A 149 -4.85 5.48 -7.12
CA GLY A 149 -5.06 6.04 -5.78
C GLY A 149 -3.86 6.85 -5.26
N ASP A 150 -2.75 6.89 -5.98
CA ASP A 150 -1.55 7.63 -5.58
C ASP A 150 -1.62 9.09 -6.05
N VAL A 151 -1.90 9.98 -5.10
CA VAL A 151 -2.05 11.42 -5.38
C VAL A 151 -0.75 12.19 -5.31
N ILE A 152 0.29 11.61 -4.73
CA ILE A 152 1.67 12.12 -4.68
C ILE A 152 2.68 11.00 -4.90
N ASN A 153 3.94 11.38 -5.15
CA ASN A 153 5.06 10.45 -5.04
C ASN A 153 5.56 10.45 -3.58
N TYR A 154 5.29 9.38 -2.85
CA TYR A 154 5.68 9.26 -1.44
C TYR A 154 7.20 9.13 -1.28
N GLY A 155 7.73 9.67 -0.18
CA GLY A 155 9.17 9.62 0.10
C GLY A 155 10.02 10.57 -0.73
N THR A 156 9.41 11.48 -1.51
CA THR A 156 10.12 12.53 -2.24
C THR A 156 9.31 13.81 -2.39
N ASP A 157 10.01 14.94 -2.50
CA ASP A 157 9.42 16.25 -2.81
C ASP A 157 9.16 16.44 -4.31
N LYS A 158 9.57 15.49 -5.14
CA LYS A 158 9.31 15.54 -6.59
C LYS A 158 7.82 15.33 -6.85
N PRO A 159 7.17 16.20 -7.65
CA PRO A 159 5.75 16.05 -7.96
C PRO A 159 5.50 14.80 -8.80
N GLY A 160 4.48 14.01 -8.42
CA GLY A 160 3.99 12.89 -9.21
C GLY A 160 3.05 13.34 -10.34
N SER A 161 2.60 12.39 -11.16
CA SER A 161 1.72 12.67 -12.31
C SER A 161 0.40 13.35 -11.90
N THR A 162 -0.23 12.86 -10.82
CA THR A 162 -1.46 13.46 -10.27
C THR A 162 -1.23 14.91 -9.87
N GLU A 163 -0.15 15.18 -9.14
CA GLU A 163 0.20 16.53 -8.70
C GLU A 163 0.47 17.47 -9.88
N LEU A 164 1.22 17.03 -10.88
CA LEU A 164 1.47 17.81 -12.10
C LEU A 164 0.17 18.16 -12.83
N ALA A 165 -0.75 17.20 -12.95
CA ALA A 165 -2.05 17.43 -13.58
C ALA A 165 -2.92 18.43 -12.78
N VAL A 166 -2.89 18.38 -11.45
CA VAL A 166 -3.57 19.36 -10.60
C VAL A 166 -2.94 20.74 -10.71
N ARG A 167 -1.60 20.84 -10.80
CA ARG A 167 -0.90 22.13 -10.97
C ARG A 167 -1.29 22.86 -12.25
N VAL A 168 -1.61 22.13 -13.34
CA VAL A 168 -2.19 22.73 -14.56
C VAL A 168 -3.52 23.42 -14.29
N LEU A 169 -4.31 22.92 -13.34
CA LEU A 169 -5.57 23.53 -12.90
C LEU A 169 -5.38 24.70 -11.92
N GLY A 170 -4.16 24.93 -11.40
CA GLY A 170 -3.89 25.85 -10.29
C GLY A 170 -4.47 27.26 -10.47
N LYS A 171 -4.38 27.83 -11.68
CA LYS A 171 -5.01 29.14 -11.99
C LYS A 171 -6.53 29.10 -11.89
N ARG A 172 -7.17 28.04 -12.40
CA ARG A 172 -8.65 27.86 -12.34
C ARG A 172 -9.13 27.59 -10.92
N LEU A 173 -8.28 27.02 -10.08
CA LEU A 173 -8.54 26.74 -8.67
C LEU A 173 -8.15 27.92 -7.76
N GLY A 174 -7.43 28.93 -8.26
CA GLY A 174 -6.87 29.99 -7.44
C GLY A 174 -5.88 29.47 -6.39
N MET A 175 -5.16 28.38 -6.68
CA MET A 175 -4.24 27.71 -5.75
C MET A 175 -2.80 27.77 -6.23
N SER A 176 -1.88 28.03 -5.31
CA SER A 176 -0.44 27.90 -5.56
C SER A 176 -0.02 26.43 -5.58
N ASN A 177 1.13 26.12 -6.21
CA ASN A 177 1.69 24.78 -6.22
C ASN A 177 1.94 24.23 -4.80
N SER A 178 2.33 25.09 -3.84
CA SER A 178 2.54 24.68 -2.45
C SER A 178 1.23 24.38 -1.73
N ALA A 179 0.16 25.13 -2.00
CA ALA A 179 -1.16 24.84 -1.46
C ALA A 179 -1.73 23.52 -2.02
N ILE A 180 -1.48 23.25 -3.30
CA ILE A 180 -1.81 21.98 -3.95
C ILE A 180 -1.07 20.83 -3.27
N ARG A 181 0.27 20.92 -3.15
CA ARG A 181 1.09 19.88 -2.52
C ARG A 181 0.61 19.55 -1.10
N ARG A 182 0.42 20.58 -0.24
CA ARG A 182 -0.06 20.40 1.13
C ARG A 182 -1.44 19.73 1.22
N ALA A 183 -2.29 19.91 0.22
CA ALA A 183 -3.58 19.23 0.18
C ALA A 183 -3.42 17.76 -0.25
N LEU A 184 -2.60 17.49 -1.28
CA LEU A 184 -2.36 16.13 -1.77
C LEU A 184 -1.59 15.27 -0.76
N GLU A 185 -0.73 15.85 0.09
CA GLU A 185 -0.06 15.17 1.21
C GLU A 185 -1.03 14.63 2.26
N LYS A 186 -2.29 15.04 2.23
CA LYS A 186 -3.35 14.45 3.07
C LYS A 186 -4.01 13.25 2.40
N GLY A 187 -3.54 12.80 1.25
CA GLY A 187 -4.20 11.79 0.41
C GLY A 187 -4.49 10.45 1.11
N ASP A 188 -3.75 10.11 2.14
CA ASP A 188 -3.91 8.94 3.00
C ASP A 188 -4.65 9.25 4.32
N LEU A 189 -5.16 10.47 4.47
CA LEU A 189 -5.87 10.96 5.63
C LEU A 189 -7.36 11.23 5.32
N PRO A 190 -8.26 11.15 6.32
CA PRO A 190 -9.66 11.51 6.12
C PRO A 190 -9.84 12.98 5.75
N GLU A 191 -8.97 13.88 6.24
CA GLU A 191 -9.06 15.31 6.01
C GLU A 191 -8.88 15.72 4.54
N PHE A 192 -8.39 14.85 3.66
CA PHE A 192 -8.24 15.17 2.24
C PHE A 192 -9.55 15.64 1.61
N GLU A 193 -10.66 14.95 1.90
CA GLU A 193 -11.98 15.26 1.34
C GLU A 193 -12.51 16.63 1.82
N GLN A 194 -11.95 17.13 2.93
CA GLN A 194 -12.30 18.42 3.49
C GLN A 194 -11.49 19.57 2.88
N THR A 195 -10.39 19.27 2.19
CA THR A 195 -9.52 20.29 1.58
C THR A 195 -10.24 21.10 0.51
N SER A 196 -9.85 22.37 0.38
CA SER A 196 -10.32 23.22 -0.73
C SER A 196 -9.99 22.62 -2.08
N LEU A 197 -8.82 21.99 -2.23
CA LEU A 197 -8.41 21.32 -3.47
C LEU A 197 -9.41 20.25 -3.87
N TYR A 198 -9.70 19.30 -2.97
CA TYR A 198 -10.63 18.20 -3.23
C TYR A 198 -12.00 18.71 -3.67
N LYS A 199 -12.57 19.62 -2.86
CA LYS A 199 -13.91 20.19 -3.12
C LYS A 199 -13.97 20.93 -4.44
N GLN A 200 -12.97 21.76 -4.75
CA GLN A 200 -12.96 22.55 -5.98
C GLN A 200 -12.71 21.71 -7.24
N VAL A 201 -11.81 20.71 -7.20
CA VAL A 201 -11.60 19.79 -8.32
C VAL A 201 -12.90 19.05 -8.66
N PHE A 202 -13.60 18.53 -7.66
CA PHE A 202 -14.88 17.87 -7.89
C PHE A 202 -15.96 18.82 -8.37
N ALA A 203 -16.06 20.04 -7.82
CA ALA A 203 -17.00 21.05 -8.31
C ALA A 203 -16.72 21.43 -9.78
N LEU A 204 -15.45 21.57 -10.13
CA LEU A 204 -15.01 21.84 -11.51
C LEU A 204 -15.35 20.69 -12.44
N ALA A 205 -15.08 19.45 -12.01
CA ALA A 205 -15.32 18.26 -12.80
C ALA A 205 -16.81 17.98 -13.01
N ASP A 206 -17.62 18.15 -11.96
CA ASP A 206 -19.08 18.02 -12.05
C ASP A 206 -19.66 19.03 -13.04
N LYS A 207 -19.17 20.28 -13.01
CA LYS A 207 -19.57 21.32 -13.96
C LYS A 207 -19.15 20.99 -15.39
N THR A 208 -17.92 20.49 -15.59
CA THR A 208 -17.41 20.12 -16.92
C THR A 208 -18.17 18.94 -17.54
N VAL A 209 -18.58 17.96 -16.73
CA VAL A 209 -19.27 16.75 -17.22
C VAL A 209 -20.80 16.92 -17.21
N GLY A 210 -21.33 17.94 -16.53
CA GLY A 210 -22.77 18.20 -16.43
C GLY A 210 -23.51 17.26 -15.48
N LYS A 211 -22.79 16.52 -14.63
CA LYS A 211 -23.36 15.62 -13.61
C LYS A 211 -22.39 15.39 -12.47
N ARG A 212 -22.91 14.95 -11.32
CA ARG A 212 -22.09 14.56 -10.17
C ARG A 212 -21.26 13.32 -10.50
N LEU A 213 -19.93 13.44 -10.50
CA LEU A 213 -19.01 12.32 -10.67
C LEU A 213 -18.98 11.42 -9.41
N PRO A 214 -18.59 10.14 -9.54
CA PRO A 214 -18.34 9.30 -8.38
C PRO A 214 -17.25 9.90 -7.47
N ARG A 215 -17.38 9.73 -6.15
CA ARG A 215 -16.35 10.09 -5.15
C ARG A 215 -15.55 8.88 -4.67
N GLU A 216 -15.86 7.72 -5.24
CA GLU A 216 -15.25 6.42 -4.97
C GLU A 216 -15.23 5.63 -6.29
N MET A 217 -14.09 5.00 -6.59
CA MET A 217 -13.89 4.20 -7.78
C MET A 217 -12.95 3.04 -7.46
N LEU A 218 -13.07 1.92 -8.15
CA LEU A 218 -12.10 0.83 -8.01
C LEU A 218 -10.76 1.28 -8.60
N PRO A 219 -9.67 1.23 -7.83
CA PRO A 219 -8.36 1.57 -8.35
C PRO A 219 -7.96 0.66 -9.52
N GLY A 220 -7.38 1.27 -10.55
CA GLY A 220 -6.89 0.63 -11.76
C GLY A 220 -5.51 0.00 -11.58
N ILE A 221 -5.25 -0.66 -10.45
CA ILE A 221 -3.97 -1.32 -10.20
C ILE A 221 -3.93 -2.63 -10.99
N GLN A 222 -2.83 -2.87 -11.70
CA GLN A 222 -2.56 -4.18 -12.31
C GLN A 222 -2.17 -5.15 -11.19
N LEU A 223 -2.91 -6.24 -11.07
CA LEU A 223 -2.63 -7.28 -10.10
C LEU A 223 -1.52 -8.17 -10.64
N GLU A 224 -0.36 -8.12 -10.00
CA GLU A 224 0.72 -9.08 -10.24
C GLU A 224 0.60 -10.25 -9.25
N SER A 225 0.49 -11.46 -9.76
CA SER A 225 0.59 -12.68 -8.97
C SER A 225 1.37 -13.73 -9.76
N PRO A 226 2.21 -14.56 -9.13
CA PRO A 226 2.94 -15.64 -9.80
C PRO A 226 2.05 -16.64 -10.55
N LYS A 227 0.74 -16.66 -10.26
CA LYS A 227 -0.26 -17.54 -10.90
C LYS A 227 -1.09 -16.86 -12.00
N ILE A 228 -0.86 -15.58 -12.29
CA ILE A 228 -1.69 -14.77 -13.19
C ILE A 228 -0.91 -14.48 -14.48
N THR A 229 -1.32 -15.10 -15.59
CA THR A 229 -0.72 -14.92 -16.93
C THR A 229 -1.46 -13.88 -17.79
N ARG A 230 -2.43 -13.15 -17.23
CA ARG A 230 -3.23 -12.11 -17.93
C ARG A 230 -3.28 -10.82 -17.10
N LYS A 231 -3.27 -9.64 -17.74
CA LYS A 231 -3.44 -8.35 -17.04
C LYS A 231 -4.82 -8.27 -16.38
N LEU A 232 -4.87 -8.59 -15.08
CA LEU A 232 -6.07 -8.46 -14.25
C LEU A 232 -5.97 -7.18 -13.43
N THR A 233 -7.10 -6.49 -13.21
CA THR A 233 -7.16 -5.30 -12.36
C THR A 233 -8.02 -5.58 -11.13
N THR A 234 -7.86 -4.78 -10.07
CA THR A 234 -8.75 -4.84 -8.88
C THR A 234 -10.23 -4.74 -9.29
N ALA A 235 -10.53 -3.92 -10.30
CA ALA A 235 -11.87 -3.79 -10.87
C ALA A 235 -12.44 -5.07 -11.50
N TRP A 236 -11.58 -5.97 -11.98
CA TRP A 236 -11.98 -7.23 -12.59
C TRP A 236 -12.45 -8.24 -11.52
N PHE A 237 -11.72 -8.39 -10.41
CA PHE A 237 -12.11 -9.31 -9.32
C PHE A 237 -13.40 -8.88 -8.65
N ALA A 238 -13.53 -7.58 -8.38
CA ALA A 238 -14.71 -6.96 -7.78
C ALA A 238 -16.03 -7.28 -8.51
N LYS A 239 -15.99 -7.37 -9.84
CA LYS A 239 -17.18 -7.57 -10.68
C LYS A 239 -17.59 -9.03 -10.84
N ARG A 240 -16.68 -9.98 -10.57
CA ARG A 240 -16.91 -11.42 -10.78
C ARG A 240 -17.35 -12.16 -9.52
N GLY A 241 -17.21 -11.56 -8.35
CA GLY A 241 -17.70 -12.09 -7.07
C GLY A 241 -19.19 -11.81 -6.80
N ARG A 242 -19.96 -11.44 -7.82
CA ARG A 242 -21.43 -11.38 -7.77
C ARG A 242 -22.02 -12.59 -8.48
#